data_AF-A0A6B3FYW0-F1
#
_entry.id   AF-A0A6B3FYW0-F1
#
_cell.length_a   1.000
_cell.length_b   1.000
_cell.length_c   1.000
_cell.angle_alpha   90.00
_cell.angle_beta   90.00
_cell.angle_gamma   90.00
#
_symmetry.space_group_name_H-M   'P 1'
#
loop_
_entity.id
_entity.type
_entity.pdbx_description
1 polymer ?
#
loop_
_entity_poly.entity_id
_entity_poly.type
_entity_poly.pdbx_seq_one_letter_code
_entity_poly.pdbx_strand_id
1 'polypeptide(L)' 'LPKIRRTRELISKHGLELWLQVDGGVSAATIERCAEAGADVFVAGSAVYGAADPAAAVRDLRALADVATAAAPWACDH' A
#
# COMPACT_ATOMS: atom_id res chain seq x y z
N LEU A 1 3.08 5.49 -10.22
CA LEU A 1 4.06 5.47 -9.11
C LEU A 1 5.33 4.71 -9.52
N PRO A 2 6.22 5.30 -10.35
CA PRO A 2 7.35 4.58 -10.94
C PRO A 2 8.38 4.06 -9.93
N LYS A 3 8.64 4.83 -8.86
CA LYS A 3 9.63 4.47 -7.84
C LYS A 3 9.23 3.21 -7.06
N ILE A 4 7.95 3.09 -6.66
CA ILE A 4 7.44 1.93 -5.92
C ILE A 4 7.55 0.66 -6.78
N ARG A 5 7.10 0.74 -8.04
CA ARG A 5 7.20 -0.38 -8.99
C ARG A 5 8.64 -0.83 -9.16
N ARG A 6 9.56 0.12 -9.35
CA ARG A 6 10.98 -0.18 -9.49
C ARG A 6 11.56 -0.85 -8.25
N THR A 7 11.19 -0.40 -7.05
CA THR A 7 11.65 -1.03 -5.81
C THR A 7 11.09 -2.45 -5.68
N ARG A 8 9.80 -2.66 -5.93
CA ARG A 8 9.19 -3.99 -5.87
C ARG A 8 9.82 -4.96 -6.87
N GLU A 9 10.09 -4.51 -8.10
CA GLU A 9 10.84 -5.31 -9.09
C GLU A 9 12.22 -5.74 -8.58
N LEU A 10 12.94 -4.86 -7.88
CA LEU A 10 14.25 -5.19 -7.31
C LEU A 10 14.12 -6.20 -6.17
N ILE A 11 13.13 -6.04 -5.30
CA ILE A 11 12.83 -6.98 -4.21
C ILE A 11 12.57 -8.38 -4.80
N SER A 12 11.65 -8.48 -5.76
CA SER A 12 11.32 -9.76 -6.42
C SER A 12 12.50 -10.35 -7.19
N LYS A 13 13.25 -9.52 -7.94
CA LYS A 13 14.42 -9.97 -8.71
C LYS A 13 15.50 -10.62 -7.83
N HIS A 14 15.63 -10.14 -6.59
CA HIS A 14 16.63 -10.65 -5.65
C HIS A 14 16.06 -11.69 -4.67
N GLY A 15 14.78 -12.08 -4.81
CA GLY A 15 14.13 -13.03 -3.90
C GLY A 15 14.14 -12.57 -2.45
N LEU A 16 14.03 -11.26 -2.22
CA LEU A 16 14.11 -10.67 -0.89
C LEU A 16 12.72 -10.65 -0.25
N GLU A 17 12.64 -11.06 1.01
CA GLU A 17 11.45 -10.87 1.84
C GLU A 17 11.54 -9.52 2.56
N LEU A 18 11.01 -8.47 1.92
CA LEU A 18 11.04 -7.11 2.45
C LEU A 18 9.65 -6.47 2.37
N TRP A 19 9.31 -5.75 3.44
CA TRP A 19 8.18 -4.84 3.46
C TRP A 19 8.55 -3.53 2.76
N LEU A 20 7.70 -3.10 1.83
CA LEU A 20 7.81 -1.84 1.11
C LEU A 20 6.78 -0.85 1.65
N GLN A 21 7.26 0.06 2.49
CA GLN A 21 6.45 1.11 3.10
C GLN A 21 6.29 2.34 2.20
N VAL A 22 5.08 2.91 2.18
CA VAL A 22 4.81 4.26 1.69
C VAL A 22 4.43 5.16 2.87
N ASP A 23 5.25 6.18 3.11
CA ASP A 23 5.00 7.22 4.10
C ASP A 23 4.59 8.54 3.42
N GLY A 24 3.48 9.11 3.89
CA GLY A 24 2.90 10.34 3.36
C GLY A 24 1.98 10.16 2.16
N GLY A 25 0.90 10.96 2.12
CA GLY A 25 -0.03 11.00 1.00
C GLY A 25 -0.92 9.76 0.83
N VAL A 26 -1.00 8.89 1.85
CA VAL A 26 -1.92 7.73 1.87
C VAL A 26 -3.33 8.19 2.25
N SER A 27 -4.28 7.94 1.36
CA SER A 27 -5.72 8.17 1.53
C SER A 27 -6.50 7.15 0.69
N ALA A 28 -7.83 7.15 0.78
CA ALA A 28 -8.66 6.25 -0.03
C ALA A 28 -8.42 6.42 -1.55
N ALA A 29 -8.01 7.61 -2.01
CA ALA A 29 -7.74 7.88 -3.42
C ALA A 29 -6.32 7.47 -3.89
N THR A 30 -5.44 7.08 -2.98
CA THR A 30 -4.04 6.77 -3.29
C THR A 30 -3.63 5.38 -2.86
N ILE A 31 -4.25 4.81 -1.83
CA ILE A 31 -3.82 3.55 -1.21
C ILE A 31 -3.86 2.37 -2.17
N GLU A 32 -4.90 2.24 -3.00
CA GLU A 32 -5.01 1.17 -4.00
C GLU A 32 -3.88 1.25 -5.03
N ARG A 33 -3.61 2.45 -5.57
CA ARG A 33 -2.52 2.67 -6.53
C ARG A 33 -1.15 2.37 -5.92
N CYS A 34 -0.96 2.65 -4.63
CA CYS A 34 0.26 2.31 -3.90
C CYS A 34 0.40 0.79 -3.74
N ALA A 35 -0.67 0.11 -3.35
CA ALA A 35 -0.72 -1.35 -3.22
C ALA A 35 -0.44 -2.04 -4.57
N GLU A 36 -1.15 -1.66 -5.63
CA GLU A 36 -0.92 -2.15 -7.00
C GLU A 36 0.51 -1.92 -7.49
N ALA A 37 1.13 -0.81 -7.06
CA ALA A 37 2.49 -0.47 -7.45
C ALA A 37 3.56 -1.27 -6.71
N GLY A 38 3.22 -1.96 -5.62
CA GLY A 38 4.17 -2.77 -4.87
C GLY A 38 4.22 -2.53 -3.37
N ALA A 39 3.50 -1.54 -2.82
CA ALA A 39 3.55 -1.28 -1.38
C ALA A 39 2.69 -2.28 -0.60
N ASP A 40 3.17 -2.69 0.58
CA ASP A 40 2.46 -3.58 1.51
C ASP A 40 2.31 -2.97 2.92
N VAL A 41 3.02 -1.87 3.19
CA VAL A 41 2.91 -1.11 4.44
C VAL A 41 2.57 0.35 4.12
N PHE A 42 1.60 0.90 4.83
CA PHE A 42 1.06 2.23 4.57
C PHE A 42 1.02 3.07 5.84
N VAL A 43 1.55 4.28 5.78
CA VAL A 43 1.46 5.26 6.89
C VAL A 43 0.47 6.35 6.51
N ALA A 44 -0.70 6.32 7.14
CA ALA A 44 -1.77 7.29 6.92
C ALA A 44 -1.88 8.25 8.11
N GLY A 45 -1.48 9.50 7.89
CA GLY A 45 -1.59 10.57 8.89
C GLY A 45 -2.90 11.34 8.77
N SER A 46 -2.92 12.38 7.94
CA SER A 46 -4.06 13.30 7.80
C SER A 46 -5.37 12.62 7.37
N ALA A 47 -5.31 11.55 6.58
CA ALA A 47 -6.47 10.78 6.17
C ALA A 47 -7.17 10.06 7.34
N VAL A 48 -6.44 9.77 8.42
CA VAL A 48 -6.97 9.13 9.63
C VAL A 48 -7.29 10.17 10.69
N TYR A 49 -6.32 11.03 11.03
CA TYR A 49 -6.48 12.02 12.11
C TYR A 49 -7.40 13.19 11.75
N GLY A 50 -7.65 13.44 10.47
CA GLY A 50 -8.63 14.43 10.01
C GLY A 50 -10.05 13.89 9.87
N ALA A 51 -10.27 12.58 10.08
CA ALA A 51 -11.59 11.96 9.93
C ALA A 51 -12.44 12.16 11.20
N ALA A 52 -13.77 12.20 11.02
CA ALA A 52 -14.72 12.24 12.14
C ALA A 52 -14.67 10.96 13.00
N ASP A 53 -14.40 9.82 12.37
CA ASP A 53 -14.14 8.54 13.04
C ASP A 53 -12.80 7.96 12.51
N PRO A 54 -11.69 8.18 13.23
CA PRO A 54 -10.38 7.64 12.86
C PRO A 54 -10.34 6.11 12.78
N ALA A 55 -11.13 5.41 13.61
CA ALA A 55 -11.16 3.96 13.60
C ALA A 55 -11.86 3.44 12.34
N ALA A 56 -12.94 4.10 11.91
CA ALA A 56 -13.56 3.82 10.61
C ALA A 56 -12.60 4.09 9.45
N ALA A 57 -11.93 5.24 9.45
CA ALA A 57 -10.96 5.58 8.41
C ALA A 57 -9.84 4.52 8.27
N VAL A 58 -9.31 4.01 9.38
CA VAL A 58 -8.31 2.92 9.36
C VAL A 58 -8.89 1.63 8.77
N ARG A 59 -10.13 1.25 9.15
CA ARG A 59 -10.78 0.05 8.61
C ARG A 59 -11.00 0.15 7.10
N ASP A 60 -11.46 1.31 6.62
CA ASP A 60 -11.74 1.53 5.20
C ASP A 60 -10.45 1.50 4.38
N LEU A 61 -9.40 2.19 4.84
CA LEU A 61 -8.08 2.16 4.19
C LEU A 61 -7.52 0.74 4.13
N ARG A 62 -7.61 0.00 5.23
CA ARG A 62 -7.15 -1.40 5.27
C ARG A 62 -7.91 -2.28 4.28
N ALA A 63 -9.23 -2.16 4.22
CA ALA A 63 -10.04 -2.95 3.29
C ALA A 63 -9.66 -2.68 1.82
N LEU A 64 -9.45 -1.40 1.47
CA LEU A 64 -8.98 -1.02 0.13
C LEU A 64 -7.59 -1.59 -0.18
N ALA A 65 -6.66 -1.48 0.77
CA ALA A 65 -5.31 -2.01 0.62
C ALA A 65 -5.30 -3.54 0.46
N ASP A 66 -6.09 -4.26 1.25
CA ASP A 66 -6.17 -5.72 1.22
C ASP A 66 -6.70 -6.21 -0.14
N VAL A 67 -7.77 -5.60 -0.65
CA VAL A 67 -8.33 -5.92 -1.98
C VAL A 67 -7.32 -5.64 -3.09
N ALA A 68 -6.71 -4.45 -3.08
CA ALA A 68 -5.76 -4.06 -4.12
C ALA A 68 -4.48 -4.91 -4.09
N THR A 69 -3.98 -5.26 -2.90
CA THR A 69 -2.81 -6.13 -2.73
C THR A 69 -3.09 -7.54 -3.23
N ALA A 70 -4.25 -8.11 -2.89
CA ALA A 70 -4.63 -9.45 -3.34
C ALA A 70 -4.76 -9.57 -4.87
N ALA A 71 -5.12 -8.47 -5.55
CA ALA A 71 -5.20 -8.42 -7.01
C ALA A 71 -3.87 -8.01 -7.68
N ALA A 72 -2.85 -7.64 -6.92
CA ALA A 72 -1.63 -7.06 -7.48
C ALA A 72 -0.72 -8.14 -8.08
N PRO A 73 -0.13 -7.92 -9.27
CA PRO A 73 0.71 -8.92 -9.94
C PRO A 73 1.91 -9.40 -9.11
N TRP A 74 2.46 -8.53 -8.27
CA TRP A 74 3.63 -8.84 -7.43
C TRP A 74 3.30 -9.75 -6.23
N ALA A 75 2.01 -9.91 -5.88
CA ALA A 75 1.58 -10.71 -4.75
C ALA A 75 1.38 -12.20 -5.11
N CYS A 76 1.18 -12.51 -6.39
CA CYS A 76 0.95 -13.87 -6.89
C CYS A 76 2.24 -14.71 -7.08
N ASP A 77 3.43 -14.10 -6.90
CA ASP A 77 4.73 -14.74 -7.12
C ASP A 77 5.31 -15.43 -5.86
N HIS A 78 4.49 -15.74 -4.85
CA HIS A 78 4.88 -16.54 -3.67
C HIS A 78 4.28 -17.95 -3.69
#